data_AF-F2SCA3-F1
#
_entry.id   AF-F2SCA3-F1
#
_cell.length_a   1.000
_cell.length_b   1.000
_cell.length_c   1.000
_cell.angle_alpha   90.00
_cell.angle_beta   90.00
_cell.angle_gamma   90.00
#
_symmetry.space_group_name_H-M   'P 1'
#
loop_
_entity.id
_entity.type
_entity.pdbx_description
1 polymer ?
#
loop_
_entity_poly.entity_id
_entity_poly.type
_entity_poly.pdbx_seq_one_letter_code
_entity_poly.pdbx_strand_id
1 'polypeptide(L)'
;MKRESLPGYRYRKSTEKENKHPVPDSQHLFTNVVLRLDNFTGEWMAFGLIRRGEEDPIGKFIRAHSSIGLSQHEYECILSNTRELFAAAPSPPYTLPTPLPSFEAIDDENSYSQKIHAAQQAIKEGETYEVTLTTRFRAHCPGVDPYSLYLSLRSRNPAPYSAYIHFPVSDTTILSSSPERFISVDRDGIAEMKPIKGTLAVSPDQVEDERRKIQLATDVKELAENLMIVDLIRSDLHNISPSKSIQVPKLLQVESYETVHQVSFPDS
;
A
#
# COMPACT_ATOMS: atom_id res chain seq x y z
N MET A 1 -9.80 -9.80 -21.89
CA MET A 1 -9.54 -10.43 -23.21
C MET A 1 -9.93 -11.90 -23.16
N LYS A 2 -10.54 -12.44 -24.24
CA LYS A 2 -10.97 -13.84 -24.29
C LYS A 2 -9.77 -14.76 -24.58
N ARG A 3 -9.80 -16.00 -24.05
CA ARG A 3 -8.74 -17.02 -24.14
C ARG A 3 -8.30 -17.35 -25.59
N GLU A 4 -9.15 -17.05 -26.56
CA GLU A 4 -8.96 -17.29 -27.99
C GLU A 4 -8.07 -16.24 -28.68
N SER A 5 -7.76 -15.12 -28.01
CA SER A 5 -7.07 -13.97 -28.59
C SER A 5 -5.53 -14.05 -28.59
N LEU A 6 -4.91 -15.11 -28.03
CA LEU A 6 -3.45 -15.21 -27.86
C LEU A 6 -2.84 -16.52 -28.39
N PRO A 7 -2.89 -16.80 -29.71
CA PRO A 7 -2.23 -17.96 -30.30
C PRO A 7 -0.70 -17.78 -30.30
N GLY A 8 -0.01 -18.45 -29.36
CA GLY A 8 1.46 -18.43 -29.24
C GLY A 8 1.98 -18.45 -27.80
N TYR A 9 1.15 -18.06 -26.83
CA TYR A 9 1.50 -18.12 -25.41
C TYR A 9 1.47 -19.56 -24.89
N ARG A 10 2.65 -20.14 -24.64
CA ARG A 10 2.78 -21.36 -23.82
C ARG A 10 2.81 -20.96 -22.35
N TYR A 11 1.68 -21.12 -21.66
CA TYR A 11 1.68 -21.10 -20.21
C TYR A 11 2.51 -22.28 -19.70
N ARG A 12 3.55 -21.99 -18.90
CA ARG A 12 4.35 -23.01 -18.21
C ARG A 12 3.38 -23.79 -17.33
N LYS A 13 3.17 -25.09 -17.61
CA LYS A 13 2.49 -25.97 -16.65
C LYS A 13 3.29 -25.87 -15.35
N SER A 14 2.62 -25.56 -14.25
CA SER A 14 3.18 -25.44 -12.90
C SER A 14 3.63 -26.81 -12.34
N THR A 15 4.53 -27.48 -13.06
CA THR A 15 5.12 -28.77 -12.68
C THR A 15 6.56 -28.67 -12.19
N GLU A 16 7.05 -27.46 -11.96
CA GLU A 16 8.16 -27.24 -11.03
C GLU A 16 7.55 -26.66 -9.77
N LYS A 17 7.87 -27.27 -8.61
CA LYS A 17 7.60 -26.68 -7.30
C LYS A 17 8.37 -25.34 -7.23
N GLU A 18 7.82 -24.28 -7.80
CA GLU A 18 8.05 -22.96 -7.26
C GLU A 18 7.73 -23.10 -5.78
N ASN A 19 8.74 -22.89 -4.94
CA ASN A 19 8.55 -22.78 -3.50
C ASN A 19 7.39 -21.80 -3.32
N LYS A 20 6.18 -22.32 -3.04
CA LYS A 20 5.04 -21.49 -2.67
C LYS A 20 5.58 -20.59 -1.58
N HIS A 21 5.61 -19.30 -1.86
CA HIS A 21 5.94 -18.33 -0.82
C HIS A 21 4.98 -18.64 0.33
N PRO A 22 5.45 -18.79 1.58
CA PRO A 22 4.59 -19.23 2.69
C PRO A 22 3.48 -18.22 3.03
N VAL A 23 3.41 -17.09 2.31
CA VAL A 23 2.39 -16.07 2.44
C VAL A 23 1.14 -16.49 1.65
N PRO A 24 -0.05 -16.54 2.28
CA PRO A 24 -1.30 -16.83 1.58
C PRO A 24 -1.70 -15.68 0.65
N ASP A 25 -2.61 -15.96 -0.29
CA ASP A 25 -3.11 -14.97 -1.26
C ASP A 25 -3.77 -13.76 -0.59
N SER A 26 -4.42 -13.97 0.57
CA SER A 26 -4.88 -12.90 1.44
C SER A 26 -4.84 -13.30 2.92
N GLN A 27 -4.65 -12.30 3.78
CA GLN A 27 -4.89 -12.39 5.22
C GLN A 27 -5.69 -11.18 5.67
N HIS A 28 -6.64 -11.41 6.56
CA HIS A 28 -7.50 -10.37 7.10
C HIS A 28 -7.40 -10.38 8.63
N LEU A 29 -7.26 -9.20 9.22
CA LEU A 29 -7.31 -9.01 10.67
C LEU A 29 -8.67 -8.43 11.03
N PHE A 30 -9.28 -9.00 12.05
CA PHE A 30 -10.48 -8.45 12.67
C PHE A 30 -10.10 -7.89 14.03
N THR A 31 -10.33 -6.60 14.23
CA THR A 31 -9.99 -5.90 15.48
C THR A 31 -11.24 -5.70 16.32
N ASN A 32 -11.25 -6.30 17.51
CA ASN A 32 -12.35 -6.13 18.45
C ASN A 32 -12.29 -4.79 19.21
N VAL A 33 -11.09 -4.19 19.29
CA VAL A 33 -10.85 -2.88 19.88
C VAL A 33 -10.06 -2.03 18.91
N VAL A 34 -10.44 -0.76 18.78
CA VAL A 34 -9.73 0.24 17.99
C VAL A 34 -9.43 1.44 18.87
N LEU A 35 -8.16 1.83 18.92
CA LEU A 35 -7.75 3.12 19.47
C LEU A 35 -7.50 4.08 18.31
N ARG A 36 -8.19 5.22 18.31
CA ARG A 36 -8.02 6.28 17.32
C ARG A 36 -7.41 7.50 18.00
N LEU A 37 -6.30 7.98 17.46
CA LEU A 37 -5.79 9.32 17.74
C LEU A 37 -6.36 10.30 16.72
N ASP A 38 -6.99 11.36 17.19
CA ASP A 38 -7.30 12.52 16.38
C ASP A 38 -6.10 13.49 16.39
N ASN A 39 -5.40 13.61 15.27
CA ASN A 39 -4.17 14.42 15.20
C ASN A 39 -4.44 15.94 15.30
N PHE A 40 -5.67 16.41 15.12
CA PHE A 40 -6.00 17.83 15.24
C PHE A 40 -6.23 18.24 16.69
N THR A 41 -6.96 17.41 17.43
CA THR A 41 -7.30 17.68 18.84
C THR A 41 -6.28 17.08 19.82
N GLY A 42 -5.53 16.06 19.38
CA GLY A 42 -4.66 15.26 20.25
C GLY A 42 -5.42 14.24 21.10
N GLU A 43 -6.73 14.09 20.90
CA GLU A 43 -7.57 13.21 21.72
C GLU A 43 -7.51 11.76 21.24
N TRP A 44 -7.46 10.84 22.21
CA TRP A 44 -7.56 9.40 21.98
C TRP A 44 -8.99 8.90 22.26
N MET A 45 -9.54 8.15 21.32
CA MET A 45 -10.83 7.49 21.44
C MET A 45 -10.67 5.97 21.37
N ALA A 46 -11.36 5.25 22.25
CA ALA A 46 -11.41 3.79 22.24
C ALA A 46 -12.80 3.31 21.79
N PHE A 47 -12.82 2.39 20.83
CA PHE A 47 -14.01 1.71 20.33
C PHE A 47 -13.89 0.22 20.61
N GLY A 48 -14.97 -0.41 21.08
CA GLY A 48 -15.03 -1.85 21.33
C GLY A 48 -16.25 -2.49 20.68
N LEU A 49 -16.07 -3.62 20.03
CA LEU A 49 -17.17 -4.45 19.52
C LEU A 49 -17.62 -5.42 20.61
N ILE A 50 -18.71 -5.08 21.30
CA ILE A 50 -19.24 -5.88 22.41
C ILE A 50 -20.35 -6.81 21.92
N ARG A 51 -20.19 -8.11 22.17
CA ARG A 51 -21.19 -9.13 21.84
C ARG A 51 -22.40 -9.01 22.76
N ARG A 52 -23.59 -9.20 22.19
CA ARG A 52 -24.86 -9.24 22.95
C ARG A 52 -25.15 -10.60 23.61
N GLY A 53 -24.35 -11.62 23.30
CA GLY A 53 -24.45 -12.96 23.88
C GLY A 53 -23.08 -13.63 23.90
N GLU A 54 -23.00 -14.83 24.48
CA GLU A 54 -21.74 -15.56 24.63
C GLU A 54 -21.28 -16.23 23.33
N GLU A 55 -22.20 -16.44 22.39
CA GLU A 55 -21.92 -17.07 21.11
C GLU A 55 -21.19 -16.13 20.14
N ASP A 56 -20.30 -16.72 19.35
CA ASP A 56 -19.64 -16.06 18.21
C ASP A 56 -20.07 -16.70 16.87
N PRO A 57 -21.28 -16.41 16.39
CA PRO A 57 -21.75 -16.98 15.13
C PRO A 57 -20.97 -16.47 13.92
N ILE A 58 -20.46 -15.22 13.96
CA ILE A 58 -19.74 -14.61 12.84
C ILE A 58 -18.35 -15.25 12.72
N GLY A 59 -17.60 -15.35 13.82
CA GLY A 59 -16.29 -15.99 13.85
C GLY A 59 -16.38 -17.46 13.45
N LYS A 60 -17.40 -18.18 13.90
CA LYS A 60 -17.69 -19.56 13.45
C LYS A 60 -17.96 -19.63 11.94
N PHE A 61 -18.77 -18.71 11.40
CA PHE A 61 -19.12 -18.67 9.98
C PHE A 61 -17.90 -18.42 9.09
N ILE A 62 -17.06 -17.44 9.44
CA ILE A 62 -15.87 -17.08 8.65
C ILE A 62 -14.63 -17.92 9.02
N ARG A 63 -14.75 -18.86 9.95
CA ARG A 63 -13.66 -19.69 10.49
C ARG A 63 -12.49 -18.83 11.00
N ALA A 64 -12.82 -17.80 11.77
CA ALA A 64 -11.84 -16.92 12.38
C ALA A 64 -10.93 -17.70 13.34
N HIS A 65 -9.66 -17.31 13.40
CA HIS A 65 -8.68 -17.92 14.33
C HIS A 65 -8.90 -17.48 15.78
N SER A 66 -9.63 -16.39 16.00
CA SER A 66 -9.98 -15.84 17.30
C SER A 66 -11.45 -15.41 17.31
N SER A 67 -12.02 -15.25 18.50
CA SER A 67 -13.40 -14.79 18.63
C SER A 67 -13.60 -13.36 18.12
N ILE A 68 -14.71 -13.16 17.41
CA ILE A 68 -15.15 -11.84 16.97
C ILE A 68 -16.05 -11.23 18.04
N GLY A 69 -15.68 -10.02 18.45
CA GLY A 69 -16.28 -9.27 19.55
C GLY A 69 -15.84 -9.75 20.94
N LEU A 70 -16.15 -8.92 21.93
CA LEU A 70 -15.76 -9.07 23.33
C LEU A 70 -16.99 -9.18 24.22
N SER A 71 -16.83 -9.73 25.42
CA SER A 71 -17.73 -9.47 26.53
C SER A 71 -17.53 -8.05 27.06
N GLN A 72 -18.53 -7.54 27.78
CA GLN A 72 -18.44 -6.24 28.47
C GLN A 72 -17.23 -6.19 29.42
N HIS A 73 -17.02 -7.28 30.18
CA HIS A 73 -15.93 -7.38 31.14
C HIS A 73 -14.55 -7.35 30.47
N GLU A 74 -14.36 -8.09 29.37
CA GLU A 74 -13.11 -8.06 28.60
C GLU A 74 -12.79 -6.65 28.09
N TYR A 75 -13.81 -5.93 27.58
CA TYR A 75 -13.64 -4.56 27.11
C TYR A 75 -13.22 -3.62 28.25
N GLU A 76 -13.85 -3.71 29.42
CA GLU A 76 -13.51 -2.90 30.60
C GLU A 76 -12.07 -3.15 31.06
N CYS A 77 -11.64 -4.42 31.09
CA CYS A 77 -10.25 -4.79 31.41
C CYS A 77 -9.26 -4.20 30.39
N ILE A 78 -9.54 -4.31 29.09
CA ILE A 78 -8.68 -3.72 28.04
C ILE A 78 -8.61 -2.19 28.20
N LEU A 79 -9.74 -1.54 28.48
CA LEU A 79 -9.80 -0.09 28.67
C LEU A 79 -8.99 0.34 29.90
N SER A 80 -9.07 -0.41 31.01
CA SER A 80 -8.26 -0.16 32.21
C SER A 80 -6.77 -0.26 31.91
N ASN A 81 -6.34 -1.38 31.29
CA ASN A 81 -4.95 -1.59 30.92
C ASN A 81 -4.43 -0.53 29.94
N THR A 82 -5.29 -0.08 29.02
CA THR A 82 -4.95 1.02 28.10
C THR A 82 -4.72 2.31 28.89
N ARG A 83 -5.58 2.66 29.84
CA ARG A 83 -5.38 3.86 30.67
C ARG A 83 -4.08 3.81 31.48
N GLU A 84 -3.77 2.65 32.05
CA GLU A 84 -2.51 2.46 32.77
C GLU A 84 -1.30 2.62 31.84
N LEU A 85 -1.35 2.06 30.64
CA LEU A 85 -0.29 2.21 29.63
C LEU A 85 -0.06 3.68 29.25
N PHE A 86 -1.14 4.45 29.07
CA PHE A 86 -1.05 5.87 28.75
C PHE A 86 -0.56 6.73 29.92
N ALA A 87 -0.75 6.28 31.16
CA ALA A 87 -0.23 6.94 32.36
C ALA A 87 1.23 6.56 32.67
N ALA A 88 1.74 5.50 32.06
CA ALA A 88 3.10 5.02 32.28
C ALA A 88 4.16 5.96 31.66
N ALA A 89 5.41 5.79 32.08
CA ALA A 89 6.53 6.49 31.47
C ALA A 89 6.64 6.12 29.97
N PRO A 90 7.05 7.08 29.11
CA PRO A 90 7.25 6.80 27.68
C PRO A 90 8.21 5.63 27.47
N SER A 91 7.94 4.83 26.44
CA SER A 91 8.86 3.77 26.03
C SER A 91 10.23 4.36 25.67
N PRO A 92 11.34 3.63 25.93
CA PRO A 92 12.67 4.07 25.53
C PRO A 92 12.74 4.29 24.00
N PRO A 93 13.65 5.15 23.53
CA PRO A 93 13.81 5.40 22.10
C PRO A 93 14.16 4.10 21.36
N TYR A 94 13.63 3.98 20.14
CA TYR A 94 13.93 2.84 19.29
C TYR A 94 15.42 2.83 18.91
N THR A 95 16.00 1.63 18.85
CA THR A 95 17.41 1.46 18.47
C THR A 95 17.47 0.79 17.10
N LEU A 96 18.18 1.42 16.16
CA LEU A 96 18.41 0.83 14.85
C LEU A 96 19.46 -0.29 14.94
N PRO A 97 19.28 -1.38 14.16
CA PRO A 97 20.35 -2.36 14.01
C PRO A 97 21.59 -1.67 13.43
N THR A 98 22.70 -1.87 14.10
CA THR A 98 24.01 -1.38 13.68
C THR A 98 24.97 -2.57 13.66
N PRO A 99 25.58 -2.92 12.51
CA PRO A 99 25.48 -2.25 11.21
C PRO A 99 24.13 -2.45 10.51
N LEU A 100 23.87 -1.63 9.48
CA LEU A 100 22.75 -1.85 8.57
C LEU A 100 22.91 -3.21 7.87
N PRO A 101 21.80 -3.92 7.58
CA PRO A 101 21.87 -5.21 6.94
C PRO A 101 22.26 -5.09 5.46
N SER A 102 22.97 -6.09 4.96
CA SER A 102 23.28 -6.22 3.53
C SER A 102 22.06 -6.73 2.78
N PHE A 103 21.67 -6.02 1.73
CA PHE A 103 20.58 -6.41 0.84
C PHE A 103 21.11 -7.12 -0.40
N GLU A 104 20.47 -8.23 -0.75
CA GLU A 104 20.68 -8.99 -1.97
C GLU A 104 19.48 -8.76 -2.91
N ALA A 105 19.74 -8.26 -4.10
CA ALA A 105 18.75 -8.23 -5.17
C ALA A 105 18.51 -9.65 -5.70
N ILE A 106 17.26 -9.99 -6.04
CA ILE A 106 16.96 -11.27 -6.69
C ILE A 106 17.39 -11.26 -8.16
N ASP A 107 17.38 -10.09 -8.79
CA ASP A 107 17.89 -9.90 -10.15
C ASP A 107 19.22 -9.16 -10.08
N ASP A 108 20.21 -9.65 -10.81
CA ASP A 108 21.42 -8.91 -11.12
C ASP A 108 21.20 -7.98 -12.34
N GLU A 109 22.20 -7.15 -12.65
CA GLU A 109 22.12 -6.19 -13.76
C GLU A 109 21.80 -6.85 -15.10
N ASN A 110 22.42 -7.99 -15.39
CA ASN A 110 22.25 -8.69 -16.66
C ASN A 110 20.84 -9.28 -16.79
N SER A 111 20.37 -9.97 -15.76
CA SER A 111 19.03 -10.58 -15.73
C SER A 111 17.93 -9.52 -15.74
N TYR A 112 18.11 -8.39 -15.04
CA TYR A 112 17.16 -7.29 -15.07
C TYR A 112 17.14 -6.59 -16.44
N SER A 113 18.31 -6.38 -17.06
CA SER A 113 18.42 -5.81 -18.41
C SER A 113 17.72 -6.66 -19.47
N GLN A 114 17.82 -7.99 -19.35
CA GLN A 114 17.09 -8.90 -20.23
C GLN A 114 15.57 -8.76 -20.08
N LYS A 115 15.05 -8.59 -18.85
CA LYS A 115 13.62 -8.31 -18.63
C LYS A 115 13.20 -7.00 -19.28
N ILE A 116 14.04 -5.96 -19.20
CA ILE A 116 13.78 -4.67 -19.86
C ILE A 116 13.71 -4.85 -21.39
N HIS A 117 14.66 -5.55 -22.00
CA HIS A 117 14.65 -5.79 -23.44
C HIS A 117 13.43 -6.60 -23.88
N ALA A 118 13.04 -7.62 -23.11
CA ALA A 118 11.83 -8.38 -23.38
C ALA A 118 10.56 -7.51 -23.30
N ALA A 119 10.44 -6.65 -22.29
CA ALA A 119 9.32 -5.72 -22.16
C ALA A 119 9.27 -4.72 -23.32
N GLN A 120 10.41 -4.15 -23.71
CA GLN A 120 10.50 -3.26 -24.88
C GLN A 120 10.10 -3.97 -26.18
N GLN A 121 10.48 -5.23 -26.35
CA GLN A 121 10.11 -6.00 -27.53
C GLN A 121 8.60 -6.27 -27.56
N ALA A 122 7.99 -6.65 -26.43
CA ALA A 122 6.54 -6.82 -26.32
C ALA A 122 5.79 -5.51 -26.64
N ILE A 123 6.30 -4.36 -26.19
CA ILE A 123 5.72 -3.06 -26.53
C ILE A 123 5.81 -2.77 -28.04
N LYS A 124 6.97 -3.06 -28.67
CA LYS A 124 7.15 -2.88 -30.12
C LYS A 124 6.25 -3.78 -30.96
N GLU A 125 5.98 -4.99 -30.48
CA GLU A 125 5.09 -5.95 -31.12
C GLU A 125 3.60 -5.63 -30.92
N GLY A 126 3.29 -4.64 -30.06
CA GLY A 126 1.93 -4.22 -29.77
C GLY A 126 1.20 -5.13 -28.78
N GLU A 127 1.93 -5.97 -28.02
CA GLU A 127 1.35 -6.86 -27.00
C GLU A 127 0.87 -6.10 -25.76
N THR A 128 1.52 -4.97 -25.44
CA THR A 128 1.15 -4.07 -24.34
C THR A 128 1.66 -2.65 -24.61
N TYR A 129 1.08 -1.65 -23.95
CA TYR A 129 1.51 -0.26 -24.03
C TYR A 129 2.52 0.13 -22.94
N GLU A 130 2.42 -0.49 -21.76
CA GLU A 130 3.32 -0.25 -20.62
C GLU A 130 3.54 -1.56 -19.85
N VAL A 131 4.71 -1.68 -19.21
CA VAL A 131 5.03 -2.74 -18.24
C VAL A 131 5.74 -2.12 -17.04
N THR A 132 5.18 -2.31 -15.85
CA THR A 132 5.85 -1.94 -14.59
C THR A 132 6.72 -3.12 -14.12
N LEU A 133 8.00 -3.12 -14.49
CA LEU A 133 8.95 -4.11 -13.99
C LEU A 133 9.37 -3.77 -12.56
N THR A 134 9.36 -4.77 -11.69
CA THR A 134 9.82 -4.65 -10.30
C THR A 134 10.81 -5.75 -9.97
N THR A 135 11.77 -5.46 -9.11
CA THR A 135 12.64 -6.46 -8.47
C THR A 135 12.46 -6.45 -6.96
N ARG A 136 13.01 -7.45 -6.27
CA ARG A 136 12.96 -7.57 -4.82
C ARG A 136 14.36 -7.64 -4.23
N PHE A 137 14.56 -6.89 -3.17
CA PHE A 137 15.73 -6.96 -2.31
C PHE A 137 15.39 -7.75 -1.05
N ARG A 138 16.34 -8.58 -0.58
CA ARG A 138 16.22 -9.41 0.62
C ARG A 138 17.42 -9.18 1.51
N ALA A 139 17.20 -9.15 2.81
CA ALA A 139 18.28 -9.12 3.79
C ALA A 139 17.95 -10.06 4.94
N HIS A 140 18.97 -10.69 5.52
CA HIS A 140 18.83 -11.43 6.76
C HIS A 140 19.20 -10.53 7.95
N CYS A 141 18.21 -10.26 8.79
CA CYS A 141 18.32 -9.26 9.85
C CYS A 141 17.88 -9.86 11.20
N PRO A 142 18.63 -10.82 11.77
CA PRO A 142 18.25 -11.43 13.04
C PRO A 142 18.31 -10.39 14.16
N GLY A 143 17.31 -10.41 15.05
CA GLY A 143 17.25 -9.50 16.19
C GLY A 143 16.81 -8.06 15.88
N VAL A 144 16.39 -7.77 14.64
CA VAL A 144 15.78 -6.48 14.32
C VAL A 144 14.36 -6.45 14.85
N ASP A 145 14.06 -5.48 15.71
CA ASP A 145 12.69 -5.16 16.10
C ASP A 145 11.95 -4.50 14.92
N PRO A 146 10.90 -5.12 14.37
CA PRO A 146 10.16 -4.57 13.24
C PRO A 146 9.52 -3.21 13.55
N TYR A 147 9.10 -2.98 14.80
CA TYR A 147 8.45 -1.73 15.18
C TYR A 147 9.44 -0.56 15.17
N SER A 148 10.63 -0.76 15.75
CA SER A 148 11.75 0.18 15.66
C SER A 148 12.11 0.51 14.21
N LEU A 149 12.15 -0.49 13.33
CA LEU A 149 12.41 -0.29 11.90
C LEU A 149 11.32 0.55 11.23
N TYR A 150 10.05 0.30 11.56
CA TYR A 150 8.92 1.09 11.06
C TYR A 150 8.97 2.55 11.49
N LEU A 151 9.29 2.85 12.75
CA LEU A 151 9.42 4.23 13.22
C LEU A 151 10.54 4.97 12.49
N SER A 152 11.65 4.28 12.20
CA SER A 152 12.71 4.84 11.36
C SER A 152 12.30 5.02 9.90
N LEU A 153 11.47 4.12 9.35
CA LEU A 153 10.95 4.26 7.98
C LEU A 153 10.02 5.48 7.90
N ARG A 154 9.08 5.59 8.83
CA ARG A 154 8.09 6.67 8.91
C ARG A 154 8.72 8.05 9.10
N SER A 155 9.81 8.15 9.85
CA SER A 155 10.54 9.42 10.03
C SER A 155 11.35 9.84 8.80
N ARG A 156 11.88 8.89 8.03
CA ARG A 156 12.72 9.17 6.84
C ARG A 156 11.93 9.33 5.55
N ASN A 157 10.80 8.65 5.44
CA ASN A 157 9.93 8.66 4.25
C ASN A 157 8.47 8.75 4.69
N PRO A 158 8.02 9.91 5.21
CA PRO A 158 6.64 10.10 5.62
C PRO A 158 5.72 9.98 4.40
N ALA A 159 4.60 9.27 4.56
CA ALA A 159 3.63 9.09 3.49
C ALA A 159 2.19 9.11 4.06
N PRO A 160 1.19 9.53 3.26
CA PRO A 160 -0.21 9.58 3.67
C PRO A 160 -0.78 8.19 4.01
N TYR A 161 -0.27 7.11 3.41
CA TYR A 161 -0.73 5.74 3.63
C TYR A 161 0.39 4.86 4.20
N SER A 162 0.79 5.13 5.45
CA SER A 162 1.71 4.28 6.20
C SER A 162 0.97 3.26 7.06
N ALA A 163 1.54 2.05 7.18
CA ALA A 163 0.97 0.99 8.02
C ALA A 163 2.06 0.12 8.65
N TYR A 164 1.84 -0.25 9.92
CA TYR A 164 2.51 -1.36 10.60
C TYR A 164 1.48 -2.44 10.86
N ILE A 165 1.65 -3.61 10.27
CA ILE A 165 0.70 -4.72 10.41
C ILE A 165 1.47 -5.97 10.78
N HIS A 166 1.19 -6.52 11.95
CA HIS A 166 1.71 -7.83 12.35
C HIS A 166 0.59 -8.86 12.29
N PHE A 167 0.84 -9.97 11.58
CA PHE A 167 -0.04 -11.11 11.45
C PHE A 167 0.46 -12.25 12.35
N PRO A 168 -0.14 -12.49 13.53
CA PRO A 168 0.37 -13.48 14.47
C PRO A 168 0.30 -14.92 13.95
N VAL A 169 -0.69 -15.22 13.10
CA VAL A 169 -0.91 -16.58 12.58
C VAL A 169 0.21 -17.02 11.64
N SER A 170 0.74 -16.11 10.82
CA SER A 170 1.83 -16.40 9.89
C SER A 170 3.19 -15.89 10.36
N ASP A 171 3.24 -15.23 11.50
CA ASP A 171 4.42 -14.50 12.00
C ASP A 171 5.02 -13.55 10.95
N THR A 172 4.15 -12.81 10.26
CA THR A 172 4.54 -11.88 9.20
C THR A 172 4.28 -10.46 9.63
N THR A 173 5.28 -9.59 9.49
CA THR A 173 5.11 -8.15 9.73
C THR A 173 5.29 -7.37 8.43
N ILE A 174 4.32 -6.52 8.11
CA ILE A 174 4.33 -5.60 6.98
C ILE A 174 4.61 -4.20 7.50
N LEU A 175 5.65 -3.58 6.94
CA LEU A 175 6.01 -2.18 7.15
C LEU A 175 5.78 -1.45 5.83
N SER A 176 4.84 -0.52 5.81
CA SER A 176 4.46 0.22 4.60
C SER A 176 4.60 1.71 4.79
N SER A 177 5.12 2.40 3.78
CA SER A 177 5.03 3.85 3.62
C SER A 177 4.67 4.14 2.16
N SER A 178 3.38 4.09 1.85
CA SER A 178 2.86 4.28 0.49
C SER A 178 2.40 5.73 0.27
N PRO A 179 2.85 6.40 -0.80
CA PRO A 179 2.32 7.70 -1.20
C PRO A 179 0.97 7.58 -1.92
N GLU A 180 0.64 6.40 -2.44
CA GLU A 180 -0.46 6.21 -3.38
C GLU A 180 -1.65 5.48 -2.76
N ARG A 181 -2.86 5.95 -3.07
CA ARG A 181 -4.13 5.30 -2.73
C ARG A 181 -4.51 4.37 -3.86
N PHE A 182 -4.51 3.07 -3.59
CA PHE A 182 -5.04 2.09 -4.54
C PHE A 182 -6.54 2.29 -4.75
N ILE A 183 -7.34 2.17 -3.69
CA ILE A 183 -8.79 2.43 -3.72
C ILE A 183 -9.29 2.82 -2.33
N SER A 184 -10.28 3.70 -2.28
CA SER A 184 -11.11 4.00 -1.10
C SER A 184 -12.57 3.85 -1.46
N VAL A 185 -13.39 3.29 -0.57
CA VAL A 185 -14.84 3.17 -0.75
C VAL A 185 -15.52 3.73 0.47
N ASP A 186 -16.37 4.74 0.29
CA ASP A 186 -17.10 5.36 1.40
C ASP A 186 -18.39 4.59 1.76
N ARG A 187 -19.08 5.09 2.78
CA ARG A 187 -20.35 4.50 3.28
C ARG A 187 -21.50 4.56 2.26
N ASP A 188 -21.43 5.49 1.32
CA ASP A 188 -22.43 5.70 0.28
C ASP A 188 -22.10 4.85 -0.96
N GLY A 189 -21.02 4.08 -0.91
CA GLY A 189 -20.56 3.18 -1.97
C GLY A 189 -19.75 3.87 -3.05
N ILE A 190 -19.29 5.10 -2.81
CA ILE A 190 -18.47 5.85 -3.78
C ILE A 190 -17.03 5.33 -3.70
N ALA A 191 -16.56 4.75 -4.80
CA ALA A 191 -15.20 4.29 -4.97
C ALA A 191 -14.32 5.40 -5.58
N GLU A 192 -13.15 5.61 -5.00
CA GLU A 192 -12.14 6.56 -5.48
C GLU A 192 -10.77 5.89 -5.58
N MET A 193 -10.08 6.09 -6.69
CA MET A 193 -8.70 5.67 -6.92
C MET A 193 -7.87 6.90 -7.30
N LYS A 194 -6.62 6.97 -6.84
CA LYS A 194 -5.73 8.12 -7.12
C LYS A 194 -4.41 7.63 -7.69
N PRO A 195 -4.37 7.30 -8.99
CA PRO A 195 -3.14 6.81 -9.59
C PRO A 195 -2.09 7.93 -9.61
N ILE A 196 -0.83 7.58 -9.37
CA ILE A 196 0.31 8.51 -9.43
C ILE A 196 1.20 8.14 -10.62
N LYS A 197 1.51 9.12 -11.47
CA LYS A 197 2.50 9.00 -12.54
C LYS A 197 3.34 10.27 -12.61
N GLY A 198 4.59 10.16 -13.02
CA GLY A 198 5.55 11.27 -12.97
C GLY A 198 5.92 11.65 -11.53
N THR A 199 7.20 11.61 -11.20
CA THR A 199 7.70 12.04 -9.89
C THR A 199 9.02 12.77 -10.08
N LEU A 200 9.08 14.02 -9.61
CA LEU A 200 10.32 14.82 -9.60
C LEU A 200 10.65 15.22 -8.17
N ALA A 201 11.92 15.17 -7.80
CA ALA A 201 12.35 15.65 -6.48
C ALA A 201 12.16 17.17 -6.35
N VAL A 202 11.72 17.61 -5.17
CA VAL A 202 11.68 19.03 -4.78
C VAL A 202 13.11 19.60 -4.80
N SER A 203 13.26 20.84 -5.26
CA SER A 203 14.53 21.57 -5.25
C SER A 203 14.56 22.55 -4.08
N PRO A 204 15.69 22.68 -3.35
CA PRO A 204 15.86 23.76 -2.37
C PRO A 204 15.98 25.15 -3.03
N ASP A 205 16.31 25.21 -4.32
CA ASP A 205 16.24 26.43 -5.13
C ASP A 205 14.85 26.58 -5.74
N GLN A 206 14.14 27.64 -5.35
CA GLN A 206 12.76 27.93 -5.75
C GLN A 206 12.60 28.13 -7.26
N VAL A 207 13.60 28.70 -7.95
CA VAL A 207 13.52 28.91 -9.41
C VAL A 207 13.60 27.58 -10.14
N GLU A 208 14.52 26.71 -9.71
CA GLU A 208 14.66 25.36 -10.24
C GLU A 208 13.45 24.48 -9.85
N ASP A 209 12.87 24.67 -8.67
CA ASP A 209 11.67 23.95 -8.24
C ASP A 209 10.47 24.25 -9.15
N GLU A 210 10.20 25.53 -9.42
CA GLU A 210 9.15 25.94 -10.36
C GLU A 210 9.41 25.46 -11.78
N ARG A 211 10.68 25.47 -12.23
CA ARG A 211 11.07 24.91 -13.53
C ARG A 211 10.73 23.42 -13.61
N ARG A 212 11.00 22.64 -12.55
CA ARG A 212 10.67 21.20 -12.48
C ARG A 212 9.16 20.97 -12.53
N LYS A 213 8.36 21.75 -11.81
CA LYS A 213 6.89 21.65 -11.87
C LYS A 213 6.35 21.89 -13.27
N ILE A 214 6.81 22.97 -13.93
CA ILE A 214 6.39 23.31 -15.30
C ILE A 214 6.82 22.20 -16.26
N GLN A 215 8.05 21.69 -16.11
CA GLN A 215 8.54 20.58 -16.92
C GLN A 215 7.65 19.34 -16.75
N LEU A 216 7.33 18.94 -15.52
CA LEU A 216 6.47 17.79 -15.25
C LEU A 216 5.06 17.97 -15.81
N ALA A 217 4.49 19.16 -15.69
CA ALA A 217 3.16 19.49 -16.18
C ALA A 217 3.07 19.53 -17.73
N THR A 218 4.20 19.66 -18.41
CA THR A 218 4.25 19.81 -19.89
C THR A 218 4.94 18.63 -20.58
N ASP A 219 5.47 17.67 -19.82
CA ASP A 219 6.13 16.50 -20.37
C ASP A 219 5.12 15.57 -21.04
N VAL A 220 5.15 15.52 -22.38
CA VAL A 220 4.23 14.73 -23.19
C VAL A 220 4.24 13.24 -22.81
N LYS A 221 5.38 12.70 -22.39
CA LYS A 221 5.50 11.30 -21.98
C LYS A 221 4.75 11.07 -20.68
N GLU A 222 5.00 11.90 -19.66
CA GLU A 222 4.34 11.77 -18.36
C GLU A 222 2.83 12.00 -18.45
N LEU A 223 2.40 12.96 -19.30
CA LEU A 223 0.98 13.20 -19.55
C LEU A 223 0.32 12.00 -20.27
N ALA A 224 1.01 11.37 -21.22
CA ALA A 224 0.50 10.19 -21.92
C ALA A 224 0.40 8.97 -20.99
N GLU A 225 1.40 8.74 -20.14
CA GLU A 225 1.36 7.67 -19.13
C GLU A 225 0.24 7.90 -18.12
N ASN A 226 0.05 9.13 -17.64
CA ASN A 226 -1.04 9.47 -16.73
C ASN A 226 -2.42 9.27 -17.39
N LEU A 227 -2.60 9.68 -18.64
CA LEU A 227 -3.85 9.46 -19.37
C LEU A 227 -4.15 7.97 -19.55
N MET A 228 -3.14 7.16 -19.89
CA MET A 228 -3.30 5.73 -20.08
C MET A 228 -3.71 5.02 -18.79
N ILE A 229 -3.11 5.35 -17.63
CA ILE A 229 -3.50 4.73 -16.36
C ILE A 229 -4.92 5.15 -15.94
N VAL A 230 -5.32 6.39 -16.23
CA VAL A 230 -6.69 6.86 -16.01
C VAL A 230 -7.68 6.05 -16.83
N ASP A 231 -7.40 5.84 -18.12
CA ASP A 231 -8.27 5.07 -18.99
C ASP A 231 -8.39 3.61 -18.56
N LEU A 232 -7.28 3.00 -18.09
CA LEU A 232 -7.28 1.67 -17.50
C LEU A 232 -8.20 1.61 -16.27
N ILE A 233 -8.03 2.53 -15.33
CA ILE A 233 -8.85 2.58 -14.10
C ILE A 233 -10.32 2.84 -14.43
N ARG A 234 -10.62 3.74 -15.38
CA ARG A 234 -12.00 3.96 -15.84
C ARG A 234 -12.62 2.69 -16.40
N SER A 235 -11.86 1.93 -17.19
CA SER A 235 -12.28 0.64 -17.72
C SER A 235 -12.53 -0.38 -16.61
N ASP A 236 -11.67 -0.45 -15.60
CA ASP A 236 -11.83 -1.33 -14.45
C ASP A 236 -13.07 -0.98 -13.63
N LEU A 237 -13.27 0.31 -13.34
CA LEU A 237 -14.44 0.81 -12.62
C LEU A 237 -15.74 0.61 -13.41
N HIS A 238 -15.71 0.64 -14.74
CA HIS A 238 -16.87 0.37 -15.59
C HIS A 238 -17.44 -1.05 -15.40
N ASN A 239 -16.62 -2.01 -15.00
CA ASN A 239 -17.08 -3.38 -14.74
C ASN A 239 -17.88 -3.51 -13.44
N ILE A 240 -17.73 -2.56 -12.51
CA ILE A 240 -18.30 -2.63 -11.16
C ILE A 240 -19.21 -1.45 -10.80
N SER A 241 -19.28 -0.41 -11.65
CA SER A 241 -20.03 0.82 -11.40
C SER A 241 -20.98 1.16 -12.56
N PRO A 242 -22.13 1.81 -12.30
CA PRO A 242 -22.98 2.35 -13.35
C PRO A 242 -22.21 3.31 -14.26
N SER A 243 -22.31 3.17 -15.59
CA SER A 243 -21.45 3.92 -16.52
C SER A 243 -21.52 5.45 -16.37
N LYS A 244 -22.66 5.99 -15.91
CA LYS A 244 -22.86 7.43 -15.73
C LYS A 244 -22.30 7.99 -14.42
N SER A 245 -21.88 7.14 -13.47
CA SER A 245 -21.36 7.58 -12.18
C SER A 245 -19.84 7.77 -12.17
N ILE A 246 -19.13 7.30 -13.21
CA ILE A 246 -17.67 7.42 -13.29
C ILE A 246 -17.31 8.82 -13.76
N GLN A 247 -16.52 9.51 -12.96
CA GLN A 247 -16.05 10.87 -13.22
C GLN A 247 -14.53 10.93 -13.06
N VAL A 248 -13.90 11.79 -13.86
CA VAL A 248 -12.48 12.16 -13.72
C VAL A 248 -12.46 13.67 -13.50
N PRO A 249 -12.67 14.13 -12.26
CA PRO A 249 -12.94 15.54 -11.98
C PRO A 249 -11.71 16.44 -12.18
N LYS A 250 -10.51 15.87 -12.01
CA LYS A 250 -9.22 16.54 -12.21
C LYS A 250 -8.38 15.62 -13.09
N LEU A 251 -7.61 16.17 -14.02
CA LEU A 251 -6.77 15.41 -14.94
C LEU A 251 -5.45 16.18 -15.08
N LEU A 252 -4.32 15.49 -14.93
CA LEU A 252 -2.97 16.03 -15.19
C LEU A 252 -2.58 17.23 -14.30
N GLN A 253 -2.85 17.17 -12.99
CA GLN A 253 -2.40 18.19 -12.04
C GLN A 253 -1.11 17.78 -11.33
N VAL A 254 -0.20 18.72 -11.14
CA VAL A 254 1.00 18.52 -10.32
C VAL A 254 0.67 18.83 -8.86
N GLU A 255 0.85 17.85 -7.99
CA GLU A 255 0.85 18.03 -6.53
C GLU A 255 2.28 18.06 -5.98
N SER A 256 2.48 18.87 -4.95
CA SER A 256 3.76 18.98 -4.24
C SER A 256 3.64 18.37 -2.85
N TYR A 257 4.47 17.37 -2.57
CA TYR A 257 4.71 16.78 -1.25
C TYR A 257 6.05 17.29 -0.70
N GLU A 258 6.38 16.92 0.55
CA GLU A 258 7.59 17.43 1.24
C GLU A 258 8.89 17.19 0.45
N THR A 259 9.01 16.06 -0.25
CA THR A 259 10.24 15.66 -0.95
C THR A 259 10.09 15.53 -2.46
N VAL A 260 8.86 15.49 -2.98
CA VAL A 260 8.59 15.22 -4.41
C VAL A 260 7.39 16.00 -4.95
N HIS A 261 7.43 16.34 -6.23
CA HIS A 261 6.30 16.73 -7.07
C HIS A 261 5.80 15.52 -7.85
N GLN A 262 4.49 15.35 -7.95
CA GLN A 262 3.87 14.20 -8.61
C GLN A 262 2.71 14.63 -9.51
N VAL A 263 2.47 13.94 -10.63
CA VAL A 263 1.22 14.13 -11.39
C VAL A 263 0.16 13.22 -10.77
N SER A 264 -0.76 13.83 -10.03
CA SER A 264 -1.79 13.13 -9.26
C SER A 264 -3.09 13.94 -9.19
N PHE A 265 -4.02 13.51 -8.33
CA PHE A 265 -5.38 14.02 -8.24
C PHE A 265 -5.62 14.63 -6.84
N PRO A 266 -5.71 15.97 -6.70
CA PRO A 266 -5.69 16.57 -5.36
C PRO A 266 -6.97 16.28 -4.60
N ASP A 267 -6.85 16.15 -3.28
CA ASP A 267 -8.00 16.15 -2.37
C ASP A 267 -8.86 17.42 -2.59
N SER A 268 -10.17 17.28 -2.36
CA SER A 268 -11.13 18.40 -2.31
C SER A 268 -11.02 19.15 -0.99
#